data_AF-A0A4P0XRR2-F1
#
_entry.id   AF-A0A4P0XRR2-F1
#
_cell.length_a   1.000
_cell.length_b   1.000
_cell.length_c   1.000
_cell.angle_alpha   90.00
_cell.angle_beta   90.00
_cell.angle_gamma   90.00
#
_symmetry.space_group_name_H-M   'P 1'
#
loop_
_entity.id
_entity.type
_entity.pdbx_description
1 polymer ?
#
loop_
_entity_poly.entity_id
_entity_poly.type
_entity_poly.pdbx_seq_one_letter_code
_entity_poly.pdbx_strand_id
1 'polypeptide(L)' 'MLATLFSARAESQGIHIGTGTRFGLEGAFDRYLRLPFTLPDEALRRAFSTLQPLWQSLAEQKENTRLRKII' A
#
# COMPACT_ATOMS: atom_id res chain seq x y z
N MET A 1 -1.23 -1.41 10.27
CA MET A 1 -1.37 -0.10 9.60
C MET A 1 -1.61 -0.29 8.11
N LEU A 2 -2.34 0.62 7.44
CA LEU A 2 -2.77 0.47 6.04
C LEU A 2 -1.62 0.21 5.05
N ALA A 3 -0.50 0.93 5.19
CA ALA A 3 0.67 0.76 4.32
C ALA A 3 1.29 -0.65 4.44
N THR A 4 1.43 -1.18 5.67
CA THR A 4 1.90 -2.55 5.91
C THR A 4 0.99 -3.60 5.27
N LEU A 5 -0.33 -3.44 5.43
CA LEU A 5 -1.31 -4.37 4.85
C LEU A 5 -1.28 -4.33 3.32
N PHE A 6 -1.17 -3.14 2.74
CA PHE A 6 -1.06 -2.97 1.30
C PHE A 6 0.24 -3.58 0.76
N SER A 7 1.37 -3.37 1.44
CA SER A 7 2.66 -3.96 1.11
C SER A 7 2.61 -5.49 1.08
N ALA A 8 1.99 -6.12 2.08
CA ALA A 8 1.84 -7.57 2.14
C ALA A 8 0.92 -8.12 1.03
N ARG A 9 -0.17 -7.41 0.68
CA ARG A 9 -1.04 -7.79 -0.44
C ARG A 9 -0.39 -7.58 -1.80
N ALA A 10 0.43 -6.56 -1.96
CA ALA A 10 1.19 -6.34 -3.18
C ALA A 10 2.21 -7.48 -3.40
N GLU A 11 2.88 -7.91 -2.33
CA GLU A 11 3.83 -9.02 -2.37
C GLU A 11 3.18 -10.34 -2.82
N SER A 12 1.94 -10.62 -2.41
CA SER A 12 1.21 -11.80 -2.89
C SER A 12 0.82 -11.74 -4.37
N GLN A 13 0.89 -10.56 -4.99
CA GLN A 13 0.76 -10.37 -6.45
C GLN A 13 2.13 -10.28 -7.15
N GLY A 14 3.23 -10.57 -6.46
CA GLY A 14 4.59 -10.51 -7.00
C GLY A 14 5.18 -9.10 -7.10
N ILE A 15 4.55 -8.10 -6.46
CA ILE A 15 5.02 -6.71 -6.48
C ILE A 15 5.62 -6.34 -5.12
N HIS A 16 6.93 -6.10 -5.11
CA HIS A 16 7.64 -5.68 -3.91
C HIS A 16 7.62 -4.16 -3.76
N ILE A 17 6.88 -3.68 -2.76
CA ILE A 17 6.89 -2.28 -2.31
C ILE A 17 7.29 -2.26 -0.84
N GLY A 18 8.11 -1.28 -0.44
CA GLY A 18 8.53 -1.15 0.95
C GLY A 18 7.59 -0.22 1.73
N THR A 19 7.34 -0.52 2.99
CA THR A 19 6.79 0.47 3.92
C THR A 19 7.82 1.59 4.18
N GLY A 20 7.35 2.77 4.56
CA GLY A 20 8.16 4.00 4.61
C GLY A 20 9.30 3.97 5.64
N THR A 21 9.33 3.02 6.57
CA THR A 21 10.31 2.99 7.66
C THR A 21 11.51 2.12 7.33
N ARG A 22 12.69 2.73 7.42
CA ARG A 22 13.97 1.98 7.53
C ARG A 22 14.82 2.53 8.67
N PHE A 23 14.69 3.82 8.99
CA PHE A 23 15.48 4.53 10.01
C PHE A 23 14.67 5.61 10.78
N GLY A 24 13.34 5.60 10.68
CA GLY A 24 12.49 6.58 11.37
C GLY A 24 12.32 6.23 12.84
N LEU A 25 12.64 7.15 13.74
CA LEU A 25 12.36 6.99 15.18
C LEU A 25 10.84 6.96 15.40
N GLU A 26 10.38 6.16 16.35
CA GLU A 26 8.98 6.10 16.81
C GLU A 26 7.92 5.91 15.69
N GLY A 27 8.23 5.11 14.66
CA GLY A 27 7.28 4.87 13.56
C GLY A 27 7.16 6.05 12.60
N ALA A 28 8.15 6.95 12.55
CA ALA A 28 8.21 7.98 11.53
C ALA A 28 8.16 7.35 10.13
N PHE A 29 7.20 7.81 9.31
CA PHE A 29 6.93 7.37 7.93
C PHE A 29 6.24 6.01 7.75
N ASP A 30 5.79 5.36 8.82
CA ASP A 30 5.09 4.08 8.76
C ASP A 30 3.88 4.13 7.81
N ARG A 31 3.16 5.25 7.80
CA ARG A 31 1.99 5.48 6.93
C ARG A 31 2.29 5.66 5.43
N TYR A 32 3.56 5.76 5.04
CA TYR A 32 3.97 5.97 3.64
C TYR A 32 4.52 4.69 3.01
N LEU A 33 4.61 4.68 1.68
CA LEU A 33 5.14 3.59 0.88
C LEU A 33 6.32 4.09 0.04
N ARG A 34 7.26 3.19 -0.26
CA ARG A 34 8.37 3.42 -1.19
C ARG A 34 8.03 2.77 -2.51
N LEU A 35 7.81 3.58 -3.53
CA LEU A 35 7.50 3.13 -4.88
C LEU A 35 8.76 3.24 -5.75
N PRO A 36 9.27 2.12 -6.30
CA PRO A 36 10.30 2.16 -7.31
C PRO A 36 9.76 2.82 -8.59
N PHE A 37 10.48 3.80 -9.13
CA PHE A 37 10.11 4.50 -10.37
C PHE A 37 11.19 4.36 -11.47
N THR A 38 12.15 3.46 -11.28
CA THR A 38 13.27 3.24 -12.20
C THR A 38 12.98 2.20 -13.28
N LEU A 39 11.80 1.58 -13.25
CA LEU A 39 11.37 0.63 -14.28
C LEU A 39 10.85 1.35 -15.53
N PRO A 40 10.85 0.69 -16.71
CA PRO A 40 10.23 1.23 -17.91
C PRO A 40 8.74 1.58 -17.67
N ASP A 41 8.26 2.64 -18.33
CA ASP A 41 6.88 3.16 -18.18
C ASP A 41 5.82 2.06 -18.29
N GLU A 42 5.93 1.20 -19.30
CA GLU A 42 5.01 0.09 -19.52
C GLU A 42 5.00 -0.92 -18.35
N ALA A 43 6.15 -1.21 -17.75
CA ALA A 43 6.21 -2.08 -16.57
C ALA A 43 5.58 -1.41 -15.33
N LEU A 44 5.80 -0.11 -15.16
CA LEU A 44 5.17 0.66 -14.08
C LEU A 44 3.64 0.69 -14.24
N ARG A 45 3.13 0.92 -15.46
CA ARG A 45 1.69 0.90 -15.73
C ARG A 45 1.06 -0.43 -15.35
N ARG A 46 1.65 -1.55 -15.78
CA ARG A 46 1.15 -2.88 -15.42
C ARG A 46 1.18 -3.13 -13.91
N ALA A 47 2.25 -2.71 -13.23
CA ALA A 47 2.33 -2.80 -11.78
C ALA A 47 1.20 -1.99 -11.12
N PHE A 48 0.96 -0.74 -11.55
CA PHE A 48 -0.10 0.09 -11.01
C PHE A 48 -1.51 -0.46 -11.29
N SER A 49 -1.76 -1.00 -12.48
CA SER A 49 -3.03 -1.67 -12.80
C SER A 49 -3.31 -2.86 -11.88
N THR A 50 -2.26 -3.58 -11.47
CA THR A 50 -2.37 -4.71 -10.51
C THR A 50 -2.58 -4.22 -9.08
N LEU A 51 -1.90 -3.14 -8.69
CA LEU A 51 -1.97 -2.56 -7.34
C LEU A 51 -3.29 -1.83 -7.05
N GLN A 52 -3.87 -1.18 -8.05
CA GLN A 52 -5.08 -0.36 -7.92
C GLN A 52 -6.27 -1.09 -7.26
N PRO A 53 -6.70 -2.28 -7.71
CA PRO A 53 -7.82 -2.99 -7.07
C PRO A 53 -7.52 -3.39 -5.61
N LEU A 54 -6.28 -3.74 -5.29
CA LEU A 54 -5.88 -4.06 -3.91
C LEU A 54 -6.03 -2.85 -2.99
N TRP A 55 -5.68 -1.67 -3.49
CA TRP A 55 -5.81 -0.42 -2.75
C TRP A 55 -7.27 -0.06 -2.50
N GLN A 56 -8.11 -0.14 -3.54
CA GLN A 56 -9.54 0.16 -3.42
C GLN A 56 -10.21 -0.73 -2.37
N SER A 57 -9.96 -2.04 -2.42
CA SER A 57 -10.45 -2.99 -1.42
C SER A 57 -10.05 -2.61 0.01
N LEU A 58 -8.78 -2.23 0.24
CA LEU A 58 -8.31 -1.83 1.57
C LEU A 58 -8.89 -0.48 2.03
N ALA A 59 -9.04 0.48 1.12
CA ALA A 59 -9.62 1.78 1.41
C ALA A 59 -11.09 1.67 1.81
N GLU A 60 -11.87 0.87 1.07
CA GLU A 60 -13.27 0.58 1.38
C GLU A 60 -13.42 -0.14 2.73
N GLN A 61 -12.58 -1.15 3.01
CA GLN A 61 -12.58 -1.84 4.30
C GLN A 61 -12.32 -0.90 5.48
N LYS A 62 -11.39 0.04 5.32
CA LYS A 62 -11.08 1.04 6.34
C LYS A 62 -12.27 1.97 6.59
N GLU A 63 -12.93 2.43 5.53
CA GLU A 63 -14.10 3.33 5.63
C GLU A 63 -15.27 2.62 6.33
N ASN A 64 -15.57 1.38 5.94
CA ASN A 64 -16.65 0.58 6.54
C ASN A 64 -16.38 0.28 8.03
N THR A 65 -15.13 -0.02 8.39
CA THR A 65 -14.72 -0.20 9.80
C THR A 65 -14.89 1.09 10.61
N ARG A 66 -14.68 2.26 10.01
CA ARG A 66 -14.88 3.55 10.67
C ARG A 66 -16.36 3.81 10.92
N LEU A 67 -17.23 3.59 9.92
CA LEU A 67 -18.68 3.77 10.05
C LEU A 67 -19.30 2.91 11.15
N ARG A 68 -18.90 1.63 11.26
CA ARG A 68 -19.38 0.71 12.30
C ARG A 68 -19.02 1.13 13.74
N LYS A 69 -18.01 1.98 13.92
CA LYS A 69 -17.60 2.48 15.25
C LYS A 69 -18.36 3.73 15.69
N ILE A 70 -19.15 4.34 14.81
CA ILE A 70 -19.88 5.59 15.06
C ILE A 70 -21.33 5.30 15.49
N ILE A 71 -21.79 4.05 15.36
CA ILE A 71 -23.11 3.55 15.76
C ILE A 71 -22.95 2.82 17.09
#